data_AF-A0A5E6T522-F1
#
_entry.id   AF-A0A5E6T522-F1
#
_cell.length_a   1.000
_cell.length_b   1.000
_cell.length_c   1.000
_cell.angle_alpha   90.00
_cell.angle_beta   90.00
_cell.angle_gamma   90.00
#
_symmetry.space_group_name_H-M   'P 1'
#
loop_
_entity.id
_entity.type
_entity.pdbx_description
1 polymer ?
#
loop_
_entity_poly.entity_id
_entity_poly.type
_entity_poly.pdbx_seq_one_letter_code
_entity_poly.pdbx_strand_id
1 'polypeptide(L)' 'MLVVAKFTPVPREAYRVGVPFAGQWSEGLNSDTSIYAGSNYGNSGGALAEETANHGQALSLMLNLPPLAVLMLRPA' A
#
# COMPACT_ATOMS: atom_id res chain seq x y z
N MET A 1 -8.14 -5.37 6.97
CA MET A 1 -7.60 -5.49 5.60
C MET A 1 -7.76 -4.15 4.91
N LEU A 2 -6.75 -3.73 4.16
CA LEU A 2 -6.73 -2.50 3.37
C LEU A 2 -6.56 -2.90 1.91
N VAL A 3 -7.36 -2.32 1.01
CA VAL A 3 -7.24 -2.52 -0.43
C VAL A 3 -7.03 -1.17 -1.08
N VAL A 4 -5.98 -1.04 -1.89
CA VAL A 4 -5.65 0.19 -2.63
C VAL A 4 -5.57 -0.15 -4.10
N ALA A 5 -6.38 0.50 -4.93
CA ALA A 5 -6.39 0.31 -6.37
C ALA A 5 -5.96 1.60 -7.07
N LYS A 6 -4.97 1.50 -7.95
CA LYS A 6 -4.44 2.62 -8.72
C LYS A 6 -4.71 2.43 -10.19
N PHE A 7 -5.65 3.21 -10.72
CA PHE A 7 -6.14 3.08 -12.10
C PHE A 7 -5.47 4.06 -13.08
N THR A 8 -4.24 4.51 -12.79
CA THR A 8 -3.45 5.35 -13.68
C THR A 8 -2.07 4.72 -13.94
N PRO A 9 -1.49 4.93 -15.14
CA PRO A 9 -0.24 4.28 -15.54
C PRO A 9 1.01 4.91 -14.94
N VAL A 10 0.90 6.02 -14.21
CA VAL A 10 2.06 6.71 -13.63
C VAL A 10 2.24 6.26 -12.19
N PRO A 11 3.36 5.62 -11.77
CA PRO A 11 3.64 5.23 -10.38
C PRO A 11 3.49 6.41 -9.41
N ARG A 12 3.14 6.12 -8.15
CA ARG A 12 3.04 7.16 -7.12
C ARG A 12 3.78 6.75 -5.86
N GLU A 13 4.82 7.50 -5.55
CA GLU A 13 5.66 7.29 -4.36
C GLU A 13 5.06 7.99 -3.14
N ALA A 14 5.41 7.46 -1.97
CA ALA A 14 5.09 8.04 -0.66
C ALA A 14 3.61 8.46 -0.52
N TYR A 15 2.69 7.67 -1.11
CA TYR A 15 1.27 7.93 -1.02
C TYR A 15 0.74 7.52 0.34
N ARG A 16 0.16 8.49 1.05
CA ARG A 16 -0.35 8.26 2.40
C ARG A 16 -1.78 7.73 2.36
N VAL A 17 -2.06 6.68 3.14
CA VAL A 17 -3.39 6.09 3.28
C VAL A 17 -3.72 5.90 4.75
N GLY A 18 -4.82 6.50 5.22
CA GLY A 18 -5.28 6.34 6.60
C GLY A 18 -5.65 4.89 6.92
N VAL A 19 -5.25 4.42 8.11
CA VAL A 19 -5.56 3.07 8.61
C VAL A 19 -6.03 3.12 10.07
N PRO A 20 -6.94 2.21 10.50
CA PRO A 20 -7.50 2.24 11.85
C PRO A 20 -6.62 1.61 12.94
N PHE A 21 -5.55 0.88 12.55
CA PHE A 21 -4.73 0.12 13.49
C PHE A 21 -3.25 0.43 13.31
N ALA A 22 -2.54 0.51 14.44
CA ALA A 22 -1.10 0.69 14.50
C ALA A 22 -0.36 -0.61 14.16
N GLY A 23 0.96 -0.53 14.07
CA GLY A 23 1.82 -1.70 13.84
C GLY A 23 2.07 -1.97 12.36
N GLN A 24 2.62 -3.16 12.09
CA GLN A 24 3.07 -3.52 10.76
C GLN A 24 1.92 -4.06 9.90
N TRP A 25 1.86 -3.62 8.66
CA TRP A 25 0.91 -4.07 7.66
C TRP A 25 1.66 -4.85 6.59
N SER A 26 1.41 -6.15 6.52
CA SER A 26 1.99 -7.04 5.51
C SER A 26 1.24 -6.91 4.19
N GLU A 27 1.99 -6.80 3.08
CA GLU A 27 1.47 -6.84 1.71
C GLU A 27 1.14 -8.29 1.36
N GLY A 28 -0.15 -8.63 1.35
CA GLY A 28 -0.63 -9.98 1.03
C GLY A 28 -0.84 -10.19 -0.46
N LEU A 29 -1.11 -9.13 -1.22
CA LEU A 29 -1.21 -9.15 -2.67
C LEU A 29 -0.68 -7.84 -3.24
N ASN A 30 0.12 -7.96 -4.30
CA ASN A 30 0.49 -6.88 -5.19
C ASN A 30 0.32 -7.40 -6.62
N SER A 31 -0.65 -6.83 -7.35
CA SER A 31 -0.92 -7.28 -8.72
C SER A 31 0.18 -6.88 -9.72
N ASP A 32 1.12 -6.02 -9.32
CA ASP A 32 2.28 -5.62 -10.12
C ASP A 32 3.54 -6.47 -9.83
N THR A 33 3.47 -7.48 -8.98
CA THR A 33 4.62 -8.38 -8.74
C THR A 33 5.07 -9.06 -10.02
N SER A 34 6.38 -9.31 -10.16
CA SER A 34 6.97 -9.99 -11.32
C SER A 34 6.38 -11.38 -11.61
N ILE A 35 5.88 -12.08 -10.59
CA ILE A 35 5.20 -13.38 -10.76
C ILE A 35 3.93 -13.28 -11.61
N TYR A 36 3.32 -12.09 -11.67
CA TYR A 36 2.16 -11.78 -12.51
C TYR A 36 2.55 -11.00 -13.77
N ALA A 37 3.84 -11.00 -14.14
CA ALA A 37 4.42 -10.22 -15.23
C ALA A 37 4.26 -8.69 -15.07
N GLY A 38 4.10 -8.20 -13.83
CA GLY A 38 4.14 -6.78 -13.52
C GLY A 38 5.56 -6.23 -13.37
N SER A 39 5.68 -4.92 -13.08
CA SER A 39 6.97 -4.22 -12.99
C SER A 39 7.76 -4.50 -11.70
N ASN A 40 7.18 -5.27 -10.79
CA ASN A 40 7.69 -5.60 -9.46
C ASN A 40 7.91 -4.37 -8.57
N TYR A 41 7.16 -3.30 -8.83
CA TYR A 41 7.14 -2.11 -8.00
C TYR A 41 6.26 -2.39 -6.77
N GLY A 42 6.66 -1.95 -5.58
CA GLY A 42 5.91 -2.28 -4.37
C GLY A 42 6.54 -1.77 -3.07
N ASN A 43 6.11 -2.36 -1.96
CA ASN A 43 6.44 -1.91 -0.60
C ASN A 43 7.39 -2.88 0.13
N SER A 44 8.19 -3.67 -0.59
CA SER A 44 9.13 -4.63 0.01
C SER A 44 8.48 -5.59 1.04
N GLY A 45 7.22 -5.97 0.82
CA GLY A 45 6.46 -6.88 1.68
C GLY A 45 5.58 -6.23 2.74
N GLY A 46 5.60 -4.91 2.92
CA GLY A 46 4.68 -4.23 3.84
C GLY A 46 5.07 -2.80 4.21
N ALA A 47 4.31 -2.20 5.12
CA ALA A 47 4.58 -0.86 5.65
C ALA A 47 4.24 -0.77 7.14
N LEU A 48 4.90 0.14 7.86
CA LEU A 48 4.62 0.43 9.27
C LEU A 48 3.62 1.59 9.37
N ALA A 49 2.60 1.44 10.21
CA ALA A 49 1.67 2.53 10.49
C ALA A 49 2.34 3.62 11.33
N GLU A 50 2.18 4.88 10.91
CA GLU A 50 2.71 6.07 11.57
C GLU A 50 1.57 6.87 12.22
N GLU A 51 1.88 7.58 13.31
CA GLU A 51 0.98 8.53 13.99
C GLU A 51 0.83 9.84 13.20
N THR A 52 0.33 9.72 11.98
CA THR A 52 0.04 10.85 11.11
C THR A 52 -1.37 10.70 10.58
N ALA A 53 -2.22 11.68 10.89
CA ALA A 53 -3.61 11.65 10.52
C ALA A 53 -3.80 11.77 9.00
N ASN A 54 -4.62 10.89 8.42
CA ASN A 54 -5.02 10.96 7.02
C ASN A 54 -6.32 10.19 6.77
N HIS A 55 -7.08 10.57 5.73
CA HIS A 55 -8.35 9.93 5.35
C HIS A 55 -9.33 9.71 6.54
N GLY A 56 -9.35 10.61 7.52
CA GLY A 56 -10.20 10.50 8.70
C GLY A 56 -9.74 9.46 9.74
N GLN A 57 -8.52 8.94 9.63
CA GLN A 57 -7.89 8.05 10.60
C GLN A 57 -6.72 8.75 11.29
N ALA A 58 -6.46 8.42 12.56
CA ALA A 58 -5.34 8.97 13.32
C ALA A 58 -3.97 8.44 12.86
N LEU A 59 -3.96 7.24 12.28
CA LEU A 59 -2.78 6.54 11.80
C LEU A 59 -2.81 6.45 10.27
N SER A 60 -1.64 6.33 9.65
CA SER A 60 -1.56 6.12 8.20
C SER A 60 -0.33 5.31 7.79
N LEU A 61 -0.42 4.70 6.62
CA LEU A 61 0.70 4.05 5.94
C LEU A 61 1.23 4.96 4.84
N MET A 62 2.56 5.00 4.70
CA MET A 62 3.22 5.57 3.53
C MET A 62 3.51 4.44 2.54
N LEU A 63 2.83 4.45 1.39
CA LEU A 63 2.88 3.37 0.39
C LEU A 63 3.38 3.88 -0.96
N ASN A 64 4.18 3.05 -1.62
CA ASN A 64 4.52 3.19 -3.03
C ASN A 64 3.47 2.44 -3.86
N LEU A 65 2.72 3.17 -4.68
CA LEU A 65 1.63 2.63 -5.48
C LEU A 65 2.08 2.33 -6.92
N PRO A 66 2.09 1.05 -7.33
CA PRO A 66 2.47 0.66 -8.68
C PRO A 66 1.52 1.22 -9.75
N PRO A 67 1.95 1.31 -11.02
CA PRO A 67 1.08 1.69 -12.12
C PRO A 67 0.01 0.63 -12.37
N LEU A 68 -1.25 1.03 -12.60
CA LEU A 68 -2.36 0.14 -12.96
C LEU A 68 -2.50 -1.13 -12.09
N ALA A 69 -2.33 -0.99 -10.77
CA ALA A 69 -2.23 -2.14 -9.86
C ALA A 69 -3.16 -2.05 -8.65
N VAL A 70 -3.39 -3.21 -8.03
CA VAL A 70 -4.11 -3.37 -6.76
C VAL A 70 -3.14 -3.94 -5.72
N LEU A 71 -3.10 -3.29 -4.56
CA LEU A 71 -2.41 -3.75 -3.36
C LEU A 71 -3.44 -4.17 -2.32
N MET A 72 -3.19 -5.30 -1.65
CA MET A 72 -3.94 -5.73 -0.47
C MET A 72 -2.99 -5.89 0.71
N LEU A 73 -3.26 -5.16 1.79
CA LEU A 73 -2.47 -5.21 3.02
C LEU A 73 -3.33 -5.69 4.20
N ARG A 74 -2.71 -6.42 5.12
CA ARG A 74 -3.33 -6.85 6.37
C ARG A 74 -2.43 -6.51 7.57
N PRO A 75 -2.99 -6.14 8.73
CA PRO A 75 -2.23 -6.07 9.96
C PRO A 75 -1.52 -7.40 10.21
N ALA A 76 -0.25 -7.34 10.61
CA ALA A 76 0.55 -8.50 11.01
C ALA A 76 0.06 -9.08 12.35
#